data_AF-A0A8C5K225-F1
#
_entry.id   AF-A0A8C5K225-F1
#
_cell.length_a   1.000
_cell.length_b   1.000
_cell.length_c   1.000
_cell.angle_alpha   90.00
_cell.angle_beta   90.00
_cell.angle_gamma   90.00
#
_symmetry.space_group_name_H-M   'P 1'
#
loop_
_entity.id
_entity.type
_entity.pdbx_description
1 polymer ?
#
loop_
_entity_poly.entity_id
_entity_poly.type
_entity_poly.pdbx_seq_one_letter_code
_entity_poly.pdbx_strand_id
1 'polypeptide(L)'
;LRAGVLKEKPLWFDIYQAFPPLREPVFRMHRLRYGKAKSPIQDILYHEDRIRAKFFSAYGSGQKAFDLFNPNFKSTCQRFVEKYTELQNLGETDEEKLFVETGKALLAEGIILRRIGEAKS
;
A
#
# COMPACT_ATOMS: atom_id res chain seq x y z
N LEU A 1 22.25 33.27 -26.28
CA LEU A 1 21.41 33.47 -27.48
C LEU A 1 21.04 34.93 -27.65
N ARG A 2 20.18 35.50 -26.78
CA ARG A 2 19.73 36.90 -26.91
C ARG A 2 20.84 37.96 -26.81
N ALA A 3 21.83 37.75 -25.92
CA ALA A 3 22.99 38.62 -25.78
C ALA A 3 24.16 38.26 -26.75
N GLY A 4 23.95 37.37 -27.73
CA GLY A 4 24.96 37.03 -28.76
C GLY A 4 26.13 36.13 -28.34
N VAL A 5 26.29 35.82 -27.05
CA VAL A 5 27.42 34.99 -26.55
C VAL A 5 27.41 33.55 -27.09
N LEU A 6 26.24 32.93 -27.16
CA LEU A 6 26.03 31.65 -27.85
C LEU A 6 25.67 31.96 -29.30
N LYS A 7 26.57 31.60 -30.23
CA LYS A 7 26.43 31.86 -31.67
C LYS A 7 25.34 31.00 -32.33
N GLU A 8 25.18 29.77 -31.86
CA GLU A 8 24.19 28.84 -32.37
C GLU A 8 23.21 28.42 -31.28
N LYS A 9 21.97 28.20 -31.70
CA LYS A 9 20.88 27.74 -30.84
C LYS A 9 21.04 26.23 -30.60
N PRO A 10 21.06 25.76 -29.34
CA PRO A 10 21.09 24.33 -29.06
C PRO A 10 19.85 23.62 -29.61
N LEU A 11 20.03 22.41 -30.13
CA LEU A 11 18.94 21.59 -30.71
C LEU A 11 17.77 21.38 -29.75
N TRP A 12 18.05 21.21 -28.46
CA TRP A 12 17.04 20.96 -27.43
C TRP A 12 16.21 22.20 -27.06
N PHE A 13 16.64 23.41 -27.43
CA PHE A 13 16.00 24.65 -26.96
C PHE A 13 14.56 24.78 -27.46
N ASP A 14 14.30 24.45 -28.72
CA ASP A 14 12.95 24.48 -29.29
C ASP A 14 12.02 23.45 -28.64
N ILE A 15 12.56 22.26 -28.36
CA ILE A 15 11.83 21.21 -27.66
C ILE A 15 11.46 21.68 -26.25
N TYR A 16 12.40 22.30 -25.53
CA TYR A 16 12.15 22.83 -24.19
C TYR A 16 11.12 23.97 -24.19
N GLN A 17 11.14 24.82 -25.21
CA GLN A 17 10.17 25.91 -25.36
C GLN A 17 8.76 25.40 -25.69
N ALA A 18 8.66 24.37 -26.55
CA ALA A 18 7.39 23.76 -26.92
C ALA A 18 6.80 22.91 -25.78
N PHE A 19 7.66 22.20 -25.05
CA PHE A 19 7.28 21.25 -24.00
C PHE A 19 8.07 21.52 -22.71
N PRO A 20 7.81 22.65 -22.03
CA PRO A 20 8.52 22.98 -20.80
C PRO A 20 8.15 21.99 -19.68
N PRO A 21 9.09 21.68 -18.76
CA PRO A 21 8.79 20.83 -17.61
C PRO A 21 7.83 21.53 -16.64
N LEU A 22 7.07 20.74 -15.85
CA LEU A 22 6.15 21.27 -14.83
C LEU A 22 6.83 22.17 -13.79
N ARG A 23 8.11 21.91 -13.49
CA ARG A 23 8.93 22.67 -12.55
C ARG A 23 10.24 23.03 -13.19
N GLU A 24 10.56 24.31 -13.19
CA GLU A 24 11.82 24.82 -13.75
C GLU A 24 13.04 24.25 -12.98
N PRO A 25 14.09 23.82 -13.69
CA PRO A 25 15.30 23.25 -13.11
C PRO A 25 16.20 24.33 -12.48
N VAL A 26 15.67 25.04 -11.49
CA VAL A 26 16.40 26.03 -10.69
C VAL A 26 17.18 25.31 -9.59
N PHE A 27 18.46 25.64 -9.47
CA PHE A 27 19.31 25.17 -8.38
C PHE A 27 18.74 25.55 -7.01
N ARG A 28 18.60 24.57 -6.11
CA ARG A 28 18.14 24.76 -4.73
C ARG A 28 19.00 23.97 -3.77
N MET A 29 19.62 24.67 -2.81
CA MET A 29 20.32 24.04 -1.70
C MET A 29 19.33 23.37 -0.75
N HIS A 30 19.53 22.07 -0.49
CA HIS A 30 18.74 21.34 0.50
C HIS A 30 19.13 21.79 1.91
N ARG A 31 18.14 22.22 2.71
CA ARG A 31 18.34 22.67 4.10
C ARG A 31 17.75 21.66 5.08
N LEU A 32 18.43 21.47 6.21
CA LEU A 32 17.90 20.68 7.30
C LEU A 32 16.69 21.38 7.94
N ARG A 33 15.74 20.56 8.40
CA ARG A 33 14.59 21.01 9.16
C ARG A 33 14.96 20.98 10.65
N TYR A 34 14.72 22.08 11.37
CA TYR A 34 14.98 22.21 12.80
C TYR A 34 13.69 22.53 13.57
N GLY A 35 13.73 22.35 14.90
CA GLY A 35 12.60 22.65 15.79
C GLY A 35 11.38 21.78 15.50
N LYS A 36 10.21 22.41 15.32
CA LYS A 36 8.92 21.72 15.12
C LYS A 36 8.59 21.44 13.64
N ALA A 37 9.52 21.67 12.72
CA ALA A 37 9.27 21.51 11.28
C ALA A 37 9.18 20.02 10.90
N LYS A 38 8.00 19.60 10.41
CA LYS A 38 7.71 18.22 9.96
C LYS A 38 7.55 18.17 8.44
N SER A 39 7.69 16.97 7.87
CA SER A 39 7.32 16.74 6.47
C SER A 39 5.80 16.87 6.29
N PRO A 40 5.33 17.36 5.14
CA PRO A 40 3.90 17.40 4.83
C PRO A 40 3.32 16.03 4.42
N ILE A 41 4.18 15.01 4.29
CA ILE A 41 3.79 13.66 3.87
C ILE A 41 3.03 12.97 5.01
N GLN A 42 1.90 12.35 4.67
CA GLN A 42 1.05 11.60 5.59
C GLN A 42 1.23 10.10 5.39
N ASP A 43 0.94 9.32 6.42
CA ASP A 43 0.91 7.86 6.35
C ASP A 43 -0.30 7.38 5.54
N ILE A 44 -0.10 6.34 4.73
CA ILE A 44 -1.15 5.75 3.90
C ILE A 44 -1.73 4.54 4.65
N LEU A 45 -2.93 4.69 5.21
CA LEU A 45 -3.64 3.65 5.96
C LEU A 45 -5.05 3.46 5.41
N TYR A 46 -5.46 2.21 5.25
CA TYR A 46 -6.79 1.83 4.77
C TYR A 46 -7.62 1.14 5.86
N HIS A 47 -8.92 1.03 5.64
CA HIS A 47 -9.81 0.39 6.62
C HIS A 47 -9.51 -1.10 6.78
N GLU A 48 -9.16 -1.77 5.69
CA GLU A 48 -8.79 -3.18 5.71
C GLU A 48 -7.49 -3.45 6.47
N ASP A 49 -6.61 -2.45 6.69
CA ASP A 49 -5.37 -2.65 7.45
C ASP A 49 -5.65 -3.02 8.90
N ARG A 50 -6.80 -2.62 9.46
CA ARG A 50 -7.27 -3.06 10.78
C ARG A 50 -7.55 -4.56 10.79
N ILE A 51 -8.20 -5.06 9.73
CA ILE A 51 -8.54 -6.48 9.57
C ILE A 51 -7.26 -7.29 9.35
N ARG A 52 -6.36 -6.80 8.48
CA ARG A 52 -5.04 -7.42 8.23
C ARG A 52 -4.21 -7.52 9.51
N ALA A 53 -4.17 -6.46 10.32
CA ALA A 53 -3.45 -6.46 11.59
C ALA A 53 -3.97 -7.56 12.53
N LYS A 54 -5.30 -7.71 12.66
CA LYS A 54 -5.92 -8.80 13.44
C LYS A 54 -5.61 -10.17 12.88
N PHE A 55 -5.69 -10.34 11.55
CA PHE A 55 -5.36 -11.60 10.88
C PHE A 55 -3.91 -12.01 11.17
N PHE A 56 -2.94 -11.10 10.96
CA PHE A 56 -1.53 -11.40 11.19
C PHE A 56 -1.20 -11.61 12.67
N SER A 57 -1.88 -10.92 13.59
CA SER A 57 -1.74 -11.18 15.03
C SER A 57 -2.25 -12.56 15.44
N ALA A 58 -3.31 -13.07 14.80
CA ALA A 58 -3.93 -14.34 15.15
C ALA A 58 -3.29 -15.54 14.45
N TYR A 59 -3.02 -15.43 13.15
CA TYR A 59 -2.59 -16.53 12.27
C TYR A 59 -1.17 -16.37 11.74
N GLY A 60 -0.62 -15.16 11.74
CA GLY A 60 0.72 -14.88 11.22
C GLY A 60 0.81 -14.92 9.71
N SER A 61 2.04 -15.07 9.21
CA SER A 61 2.27 -15.30 7.79
C SER A 61 1.83 -16.72 7.47
N GLY A 62 0.82 -16.86 6.61
CA GLY A 62 0.32 -18.17 6.18
C GLY A 62 1.38 -18.99 5.43
N GLN A 63 1.06 -20.27 5.16
CA GLN A 63 1.95 -21.18 4.44
C GLN A 63 2.18 -20.79 2.97
N LYS A 64 1.20 -20.12 2.36
CA LYS A 64 1.30 -19.66 0.97
C LYS A 64 2.17 -18.41 0.90
N ALA A 65 3.34 -18.53 0.29
CA ALA A 65 4.22 -17.39 0.02
C ALA A 65 3.54 -16.36 -0.90
N PHE A 66 3.94 -15.10 -0.75
CA PHE A 66 3.49 -14.02 -1.63
C PHE A 66 4.19 -14.11 -2.99
N ASP A 67 3.42 -14.10 -4.06
CA ASP A 67 3.95 -13.87 -5.41
C ASP A 67 3.77 -12.39 -5.77
N LEU A 68 4.85 -11.63 -5.67
CA LEU A 68 4.86 -10.20 -5.94
C LEU A 68 4.99 -9.87 -7.44
N PHE A 69 5.28 -10.86 -8.30
CA PHE A 69 5.36 -10.65 -9.75
C PHE A 69 3.99 -10.64 -10.41
N ASN A 70 3.01 -11.33 -9.81
CA ASN A 70 1.66 -11.38 -10.32
C ASN A 70 0.81 -10.22 -9.75
N PRO A 71 0.37 -9.25 -10.58
CA PRO A 71 -0.42 -8.11 -10.10
C PRO A 71 -1.80 -8.52 -9.56
N ASN A 72 -2.31 -9.69 -9.94
CA ASN A 72 -3.61 -10.21 -9.51
C ASN A 72 -3.48 -11.28 -8.40
N PHE A 73 -2.34 -11.33 -7.71
CA PHE A 73 -2.13 -12.31 -6.65
C PHE A 73 -3.03 -12.02 -5.44
N LYS A 74 -3.94 -12.95 -5.14
CA LYS A 74 -4.72 -12.94 -3.90
C LYS A 74 -4.03 -13.77 -2.82
N SER A 75 -3.54 -13.07 -1.80
CA SER A 75 -3.02 -13.71 -0.58
C SER A 75 -4.14 -14.30 0.26
N THR A 76 -3.80 -15.19 1.20
CA THR A 76 -4.76 -15.74 2.17
C THR A 76 -5.38 -14.64 3.03
N CYS A 77 -4.57 -13.67 3.45
CA CYS A 77 -5.02 -12.48 4.17
C CYS A 77 -5.98 -11.64 3.32
N GLN A 78 -5.71 -11.48 2.02
CA GLN A 78 -6.61 -10.75 1.12
C GLN A 78 -7.96 -11.46 0.95
N ARG A 79 -7.97 -12.80 0.81
CA ARG A 79 -9.23 -13.58 0.78
C ARG A 79 -10.01 -13.46 2.09
N PHE A 80 -9.31 -13.39 3.22
CA PHE A 80 -9.93 -13.13 4.53
C PHE A 80 -10.59 -11.76 4.58
N VAL A 81 -9.91 -10.71 4.14
CA VAL A 81 -10.47 -9.35 4.07
C VAL A 81 -11.71 -9.32 3.17
N GLU A 82 -11.66 -9.93 1.98
CA GLU A 82 -12.79 -9.98 1.06
C GLU A 82 -14.02 -10.64 1.70
N LYS A 83 -13.85 -11.81 2.32
CA LYS A 83 -14.93 -12.49 3.04
C LYS A 83 -15.44 -11.73 4.26
N TYR A 84 -14.55 -11.09 5.00
CA TYR A 84 -14.93 -10.26 6.13
C TYR A 84 -15.81 -9.09 5.69
N THR A 85 -15.45 -8.42 4.60
CA THR A 85 -16.23 -7.31 4.04
C THR A 85 -17.56 -7.78 3.45
N GLU A 86 -17.60 -8.96 2.82
CA GLU A 86 -18.87 -9.58 2.37
C GLU A 86 -19.84 -9.78 3.54
N LEU A 87 -19.38 -10.36 4.67
CA LEU A 87 -20.20 -10.58 5.87
C LEU A 87 -20.62 -9.25 6.52
N GLN A 88 -19.72 -8.28 6.57
CA GLN A 88 -20.02 -6.94 7.09
C GLN A 88 -21.14 -6.25 6.29
N ASN A 89 -21.14 -6.42 4.96
CA ASN A 89 -22.18 -5.86 4.10
C ASN A 89 -23.55 -6.55 4.26
N LEU A 90 -23.59 -7.78 4.78
CA LEU A 90 -24.83 -8.50 5.08
C LEU A 90 -25.51 -8.03 6.37
N GLY A 91 -24.87 -7.12 7.12
CA GLY A 91 -25.47 -6.47 8.29
C GLY A 91 -24.95 -6.98 9.64
N GLU A 92 -23.91 -7.82 9.64
CA GLU A 92 -23.20 -8.16 10.86
C GLU A 92 -22.36 -6.97 11.35
N THR A 93 -22.60 -6.52 12.59
CA THR A 93 -21.92 -5.35 13.17
C THR A 93 -20.87 -5.72 14.22
N ASP A 94 -20.86 -6.96 14.66
CA ASP A 94 -20.01 -7.42 15.76
C ASP A 94 -18.67 -7.93 15.23
N GLU A 95 -17.60 -7.21 15.55
CA GLU A 95 -16.27 -7.42 14.98
C GLU A 95 -15.68 -8.81 15.31
N GLU A 96 -15.96 -9.32 16.51
CA GLU A 96 -15.49 -10.63 16.95
C GLU A 96 -16.22 -11.77 16.26
N LYS A 97 -17.54 -11.64 16.09
CA LYS A 97 -18.36 -12.62 15.37
C LYS A 97 -17.96 -12.67 13.91
N LEU A 98 -17.87 -11.51 13.26
CA LEU A 98 -17.40 -11.38 11.88
C LEU A 98 -16.06 -12.11 11.70
N PHE A 99 -15.09 -11.86 12.58
CA PHE A 99 -13.77 -12.48 12.48
C PHE A 99 -13.82 -14.01 12.57
N VAL A 100 -14.60 -14.55 13.52
CA VAL A 100 -14.75 -16.00 13.72
C VAL A 100 -15.50 -16.64 12.56
N GLU A 101 -16.57 -16.02 12.08
CA GLU A 101 -17.39 -16.52 10.97
C GLU A 101 -16.61 -16.50 9.65
N THR A 102 -15.86 -15.43 9.39
CA THR A 102 -14.93 -15.35 8.26
C THR A 102 -13.92 -16.50 8.29
N GLY A 103 -13.34 -16.78 9.46
CA GLY A 103 -12.42 -17.90 9.63
C GLY A 103 -13.06 -19.26 9.34
N LYS A 104 -14.28 -19.49 9.80
CA LYS A 104 -15.06 -20.71 9.52
C LYS A 104 -15.37 -20.85 8.03
N ALA A 105 -15.76 -19.76 7.37
CA ALA A 105 -16.04 -19.75 5.93
C ALA A 105 -14.81 -20.11 5.11
N LEU A 106 -13.64 -19.56 5.43
CA LEU A 106 -12.40 -19.90 4.73
C LEU A 106 -11.93 -21.34 4.97
N LEU A 107 -12.17 -21.90 6.17
CA LEU A 107 -11.91 -23.31 6.45
C LEU A 107 -12.82 -24.22 5.61
N ALA A 108 -14.09 -23.84 5.41
CA ALA A 108 -15.01 -24.56 4.53
C ALA A 108 -14.58 -24.50 3.05
N GLU A 109 -13.89 -23.43 2.63
CA GLU A 109 -13.25 -23.32 1.31
C GLU A 109 -11.93 -24.11 1.19
N GLY A 110 -11.50 -24.80 2.25
CA GLY A 110 -10.27 -25.59 2.28
C GLY A 110 -8.99 -24.80 2.51
N ILE A 111 -9.07 -23.54 2.98
CA ILE A 111 -7.89 -22.73 3.29
C ILE A 111 -7.34 -23.10 4.67
N ILE A 112 -6.04 -23.36 4.76
CA ILE A 112 -5.36 -23.69 6.02
C ILE A 112 -5.12 -22.40 6.82
N LEU A 113 -5.72 -22.31 8.00
CA LEU A 113 -5.51 -21.24 8.98
C LEU A 113 -4.93 -21.83 10.26
N ARG A 114 -3.65 -21.54 10.56
CA ARG A 114 -2.98 -22.00 11.79
C ARG A 114 -2.82 -20.84 12.77
N ARG A 115 -3.36 -20.96 13.98
CA ARG A 115 -3.20 -19.91 15.01
C ARG A 115 -1.82 -19.96 15.65
N ILE A 116 -1.25 -18.78 15.94
CA ILE A 116 0.09 -18.65 16.54
C ILE A 116 0.17 -19.25 17.97
N GLY A 117 -0.97 -19.47 18.65
CA GLY A 117 -1.04 -20.06 19.99
C GLY A 117 -1.17 -21.58 20.08
N GLU A 118 -1.63 -22.26 19.03
CA GLU A 118 -1.89 -23.73 19.06
C GLU A 118 -0.66 -24.58 18.73
N ALA A 119 0.43 -23.95 18.29
CA ALA A 119 1.65 -24.64 17.86
C ALA A 119 2.59 -25.06 19.02
N LYS A 120 2.21 -24.80 20.27
CA LYS A 120 2.97 -25.19 21.48
C LYS A 120 2.16 -26.16 22.34
N SER A 121 2.02 -27.40 21.89
CA SER A 121 1.65 -28.54 22.73
C SER A 121 2.26 -29.81 22.18
#